data_AF-A0AAW2FM91-F1
#
_entry.id   AF-A0AAW2FM91-F1
#
_cell.length_a   1.000
_cell.length_b   1.000
_cell.length_c   1.000
_cell.angle_alpha   90.00
_cell.angle_beta   90.00
_cell.angle_gamma   90.00
#
_symmetry.space_group_name_H-M   'P 1'
#
loop_
_entity.id
_entity.type
_entity.pdbx_description
1 polymer ?
#
loop_
_entity_poly.entity_id
_entity_poly.type
_entity_poly.pdbx_seq_one_letter_code
_entity_poly.pdbx_strand_id
1 'polypeptide(L)'
;MSRIHNLRLRQRLLRLELRDAKRRLMVPDTRWDYNLYVEDGMDWRNPSFLEALTAETCILQKRVEACKSHVLLVTCFDSCPQHSTSTKIKTT
;
A
#
# COMPACT_ATOMS: atom_id res chain seq x y z
N MET A 1 1.19 13.05 20.05
CA MET A 1 0.69 11.74 19.52
C MET A 1 1.61 10.63 20.03
N SER A 2 1.07 9.52 20.56
CA SER A 2 1.89 8.40 21.07
C SER A 2 2.45 7.53 19.93
N ARG A 3 3.53 6.76 20.18
CA ARG A 3 4.14 5.91 19.15
C ARG A 3 3.19 4.81 18.65
N ILE A 4 2.41 4.22 19.55
CA ILE A 4 1.34 3.27 19.21
C ILE A 4 0.31 3.90 18.28
N HIS A 5 -0.14 5.13 18.57
CA HIS A 5 -1.11 5.82 17.71
C HIS A 5 -0.56 6.05 16.29
N ASN A 6 0.70 6.45 16.18
CA ASN A 6 1.35 6.63 14.87
C ASN A 6 1.44 5.30 14.09
N LEU A 7 1.77 4.19 14.76
CA LEU A 7 1.79 2.87 14.12
C LEU A 7 0.40 2.44 13.65
N ARG A 8 -0.65 2.64 14.46
CA ARG A 8 -2.05 2.36 14.05
C ARG A 8 -2.48 3.19 12.84
N LEU A 9 -2.10 4.47 12.82
CA LEU A 9 -2.36 5.32 11.65
C LEU A 9 -1.60 4.80 10.43
N ARG A 10 -0.32 4.45 10.59
CA ARG A 10 0.50 3.90 9.51
C ARG A 10 -0.09 2.59 8.95
N GLN A 11 -0.51 1.67 9.82
CA GLN A 11 -1.17 0.44 9.39
C GLN A 11 -2.44 0.73 8.59
N ARG A 12 -3.30 1.64 9.05
CA ARG A 12 -4.52 2.03 8.29
C ARG A 12 -4.19 2.55 6.90
N LEU A 13 -3.19 3.43 6.77
CA LEU A 13 -2.75 3.94 5.47
C LEU A 13 -2.19 2.83 4.57
N LEU A 14 -1.35 1.95 5.12
CA LEU A 14 -0.78 0.84 4.37
C LEU A 14 -1.83 -0.18 3.92
N ARG A 15 -2.88 -0.41 4.73
CA ARG A 15 -4.03 -1.25 4.33
C ARG A 15 -4.74 -0.67 3.10
N LEU A 16 -4.96 0.65 3.08
CA LEU A 16 -5.56 1.33 1.92
C LEU A 16 -4.65 1.23 0.70
N GLU A 17 -3.36 1.51 0.86
CA GLU A 17 -2.38 1.42 -0.24
C GLU A 17 -2.27 0.00 -0.82
N LEU A 18 -2.27 -1.04 0.03
CA LEU A 18 -2.23 -2.42 -0.42
C LEU A 18 -3.49 -2.79 -1.22
N ARG A 19 -4.66 -2.36 -0.73
CA ARG A 19 -5.93 -2.58 -1.43
C ARG A 19 -5.92 -1.93 -2.80
N ASP A 20 -5.45 -0.70 -2.88
CA ASP A 20 -5.40 0.05 -4.14
C ASP A 20 -4.43 -0.60 -5.14
N ALA A 21 -3.26 -1.05 -4.68
CA ALA A 21 -2.31 -1.78 -5.52
C ALA A 21 -2.90 -3.12 -6.02
N LYS A 22 -3.56 -3.89 -5.14
CA LYS A 22 -4.21 -5.15 -5.51
C LYS A 22 -5.38 -4.97 -6.48
N ARG A 23 -6.18 -3.92 -6.32
CA ARG A 23 -7.26 -3.58 -7.26
C ARG A 23 -6.73 -3.32 -8.68
N ARG A 24 -5.56 -2.69 -8.81
CA ARG A 24 -4.89 -2.51 -10.12
C ARG A 24 -4.42 -3.83 -10.72
N LEU A 25 -4.11 -4.82 -9.90
CA LEU A 25 -3.84 -6.20 -10.33
C LEU A 25 -5.11 -7.03 -10.53
N MET A 26 -6.29 -6.42 -10.48
CA MET A 26 -7.60 -7.09 -10.59
C MET A 26 -7.81 -8.23 -9.59
N VAL A 27 -7.13 -8.18 -8.44
CA VAL A 27 -7.31 -9.15 -7.36
C VAL A 27 -8.57 -8.77 -6.56
N PRO A 28 -9.60 -9.64 -6.48
CA PRO A 28 -10.83 -9.33 -5.74
C PRO A 28 -10.57 -9.17 -4.25
N ASP A 29 -11.23 -8.18 -3.64
CA ASP A 29 -11.12 -7.90 -2.18
C ASP A 29 -11.56 -9.09 -1.31
N THR A 30 -12.42 -9.97 -1.82
CA THR A 30 -12.86 -11.18 -1.11
C THR A 30 -11.82 -12.28 -0.99
N ARG A 31 -10.74 -12.21 -1.78
CA ARG A 31 -9.71 -13.27 -1.82
C ARG A 31 -8.55 -13.04 -0.85
N TRP A 32 -8.56 -11.97 -0.08
CA TRP A 32 -7.44 -11.65 0.79
C TRP A 32 -7.85 -10.79 1.97
N ASP A 33 -7.12 -10.94 3.07
CA ASP A 33 -7.16 -10.07 4.23
C ASP A 33 -5.75 -9.51 4.51
N TYR A 34 -5.63 -8.65 5.52
CA TYR A 34 -4.35 -8.05 5.90
C TYR A 34 -3.49 -8.93 6.82
N ASN A 35 -4.07 -9.98 7.43
CA ASN A 35 -3.45 -10.88 8.40
C ASN A 35 -2.69 -10.12 9.49
N LEU A 36 -3.39 -9.21 10.19
CA LEU A 36 -2.84 -8.43 11.29
C LEU A 36 -3.55 -8.85 12.57
N TYR A 37 -2.79 -9.31 13.55
CA TYR A 37 -3.25 -10.01 14.73
C TYR A 37 -2.79 -9.37 16.04
N VAL A 38 -1.81 -8.46 16.01
CA VAL A 38 -1.24 -7.90 17.26
C VAL A 38 -2.28 -7.15 18.07
N GLU A 39 -3.16 -6.36 17.43
CA GLU A 39 -4.18 -5.60 18.15
C GLU A 39 -5.28 -6.48 18.75
N ASP A 40 -5.61 -7.59 18.09
CA ASP A 40 -6.68 -8.50 18.51
C ASP A 40 -6.17 -9.57 19.49
N GLY A 41 -4.87 -9.91 19.43
CA GLY A 41 -4.25 -11.00 20.17
C GLY A 41 -3.34 -10.56 21.33
N MET A 42 -3.07 -9.26 21.51
CA MET A 42 -2.17 -8.77 22.56
C MET A 42 -2.72 -7.51 23.24
N ASP A 43 -2.72 -7.51 24.58
CA ASP A 43 -3.05 -6.31 25.37
C ASP A 43 -2.04 -5.18 25.10
N TRP A 44 -2.53 -3.98 24.84
CA TRP A 44 -1.72 -2.78 24.60
C TRP A 44 -0.83 -2.38 25.78
N ARG A 45 -1.15 -2.87 26.99
CA ARG A 45 -0.36 -2.69 28.21
C ARG A 45 0.82 -3.66 28.31
N ASN A 46 0.85 -4.69 27.46
CA ASN A 46 1.97 -5.62 27.40
C ASN A 46 3.24 -4.87 26.94
N PRO A 47 4.38 -5.01 27.64
CA PRO A 47 5.61 -4.31 27.27
C PRO A 47 6.10 -4.63 25.85
N SER A 48 5.79 -5.82 25.33
CA SER A 48 6.16 -6.26 23.98
C SER A 48 5.19 -5.77 22.89
N PHE A 49 4.05 -5.16 23.25
CA PHE A 49 3.03 -4.73 22.29
C PHE A 49 3.58 -3.77 21.23
N LEU A 50 4.38 -2.79 21.65
CA LEU A 50 4.94 -1.79 20.75
C LEU A 50 5.89 -2.43 19.72
N GLU A 51 6.71 -3.38 20.17
CA GLU A 51 7.64 -4.11 19.30
C GLU A 51 6.90 -5.00 18.32
N ALA A 52 5.95 -5.80 18.81
CA ALA A 52 5.11 -6.67 17.98
C ALA A 52 4.35 -5.86 16.92
N LEU A 53 3.74 -4.74 17.30
CA LEU A 53 3.02 -3.86 16.38
C LEU A 53 3.96 -3.24 15.33
N THR A 54 5.19 -2.91 15.73
CA THR A 54 6.22 -2.38 14.81
C THR A 54 6.62 -3.44 13.79
N ALA A 55 6.90 -4.66 14.23
CA ALA A 55 7.26 -5.77 13.35
C ALA A 55 6.14 -6.09 12.35
N GLU A 56 4.91 -6.16 12.84
CA GLU A 56 3.73 -6.40 12.02
C GLU A 56 3.51 -5.27 10.99
N THR A 57 3.69 -4.01 11.40
CA THR A 57 3.63 -2.86 10.48
C THR A 57 4.70 -2.93 9.39
N CYS A 58 5.92 -3.39 9.72
CA CYS A 58 7.00 -3.59 8.75
C CYS A 58 6.67 -4.70 7.74
N ILE A 59 6.06 -5.81 8.19
CA ILE A 59 5.59 -6.87 7.29
C ILE A 59 4.54 -6.33 6.33
N LEU A 60 3.56 -5.57 6.82
CA LEU A 60 2.54 -4.96 5.96
C LEU A 60 3.17 -4.00 4.93
N GLN A 61 4.14 -3.18 5.34
CA GLN A 61 4.88 -2.28 4.46
C GLN A 61 5.56 -3.04 3.31
N LYS A 62 6.29 -4.13 3.61
CA LYS A 62 6.94 -4.97 2.59
C LYS A 62 5.94 -5.58 1.61
N ARG A 63 4.75 -5.98 2.09
CA ARG A 63 3.67 -6.48 1.23
C ARG A 63 3.15 -5.40 0.26
N VAL A 64 2.98 -4.16 0.75
CA VAL A 64 2.61 -3.01 -0.09
C VAL A 64 3.66 -2.78 -1.18
N GLU A 65 4.93 -2.73 -0.80
CA GLU A 65 6.05 -2.51 -1.73
C GLU A 65 6.13 -3.60 -2.80
N ALA A 66 6.08 -4.87 -2.41
CA ALA A 66 6.08 -5.97 -3.36
C ALA A 66 4.89 -5.90 -4.33
N CYS A 67 3.70 -5.58 -3.84
CA CYS A 67 2.51 -5.46 -4.67
C CYS A 67 2.61 -4.27 -5.65
N LYS A 68 3.11 -3.13 -5.21
CA LYS A 68 3.35 -1.96 -6.08
C LYS A 68 4.41 -2.23 -7.14
N SER A 69 5.51 -2.91 -6.78
CA SER A 69 6.52 -3.35 -7.74
C SER A 69 5.93 -4.30 -8.78
N HIS A 70 5.03 -5.20 -8.38
CA HIS A 70 4.33 -6.08 -9.32
C HIS A 70 3.41 -5.30 -10.26
N VAL A 71 2.64 -4.33 -9.75
CA VAL A 71 1.84 -3.41 -10.61
C VAL A 71 2.73 -2.76 -11.66
N LEU A 72 3.86 -2.17 -11.24
CA LEU A 72 4.78 -1.51 -12.16
C LEU A 72 5.29 -2.48 -13.24
N LEU A 73 5.67 -3.70 -12.86
CA LEU A 73 6.18 -4.70 -13.78
C LEU A 73 5.14 -5.12 -14.84
N VAL A 74 3.86 -5.25 -14.45
CA VAL A 74 2.81 -5.70 -15.38
C VAL A 74 2.19 -4.58 -16.20
N THR A 75 2.22 -3.34 -15.70
CA THR A 75 1.64 -2.17 -16.41
C THR A 75 2.68 -1.29 -17.11
N CYS A 76 3.98 -1.62 -17.07
CA CYS A 76 5.02 -0.75 -17.63
C CYS A 76 4.86 -0.53 -19.15
N PHE A 77 4.30 -1.50 -19.87
CA PHE A 77 4.07 -1.42 -21.31
C PHE A 77 2.77 -0.69 -21.71
N ASP A 78 1.83 -0.51 -20.77
CA ASP A 78 0.56 0.21 -21.02
C ASP A 78 0.74 1.74 -20.97
N SER A 79 1.94 2.20 -20.63
CA SER A 79 2.31 3.62 -20.59
C SER A 79 2.51 4.16 -22.01
N CYS A 80 1.45 4.25 -22.80
CA CYS A 80 1.52 4.92 -24.09
C CYS A 80 1.90 6.40 -23.83
N PRO A 81 3.06 6.89 -24.30
CA PRO A 81 3.37 8.30 -24.18
C PRO A 81 2.29 9.04 -24.95
N GLN A 82 1.48 9.84 -24.27
CA GLN A 82 0.57 10.75 -24.96
C GLN A 82 1.45 11.65 -25.82
N HIS A 83 1.48 11.39 -27.13
CA HIS A 83 2.13 12.23 -28.10
C HIS A 83 1.41 13.58 -28.03
N SER A 84 1.96 14.52 -27.27
CA SER A 84 1.48 15.89 -27.26
C SER A 84 1.67 16.43 -28.68
N THR A 85 0.62 16.38 -29.50
CA THR A 85 0.59 17.00 -30.81
C THR A 85 0.67 18.51 -30.61
N SER A 86 1.90 19.03 -30.58
CA SER A 86 2.16 20.46 -30.66
C SER A 86 1.74 20.92 -32.05
N THR A 87 0.48 21.35 -32.15
CA THR A 87 -0.09 21.91 -33.36
C THR A 87 0.59 23.26 -33.59
N LYS A 88 1.54 23.31 -34.53
CA LYS A 88 2.08 24.58 -35.02
C LYS A 88 0.97 25.33 -35.74
N ILE A 89 0.44 26.37 -35.11
CA ILE A 89 -0.44 27.34 -35.76
C ILE A 89 0.44 28.13 -36.73
N LYS A 90 0.20 27.94 -38.04
CA LYS A 90 0.82 28.71 -39.11
C LYS A 90 -0.14 29.86 -39.43
N THR A 91 0.11 31.04 -38.89
CA THR A 91 -0.62 32.26 -39.27
C THR A 91 0.00 32.80 -40.55
N THR A 92 -0.80 32.80 -41.62
CA THR A 92 -0.54 33.51 -42.88
C THR A 92 -1.15 34.89 -42.78
#